data_AF-A0A564XXE2-F1
#
_entry.id   AF-A0A564XXE2-F1
#
_cell.length_a   1.000
_cell.length_b   1.000
_cell.length_c   1.000
_cell.angle_alpha   90.00
_cell.angle_beta   90.00
_cell.angle_gamma   90.00
#
_symmetry.space_group_name_H-M   'P 1'
#
loop_
_entity.id
_entity.type
_entity.pdbx_description
1 polymer ?
#
loop_
_entity_poly.entity_id
_entity_poly.type
_entity_poly.pdbx_seq_one_letter_code
_entity_poly.pdbx_strand_id
1 'polypeptide(L)'
;MSVMLLRKVISLASRVPASAPQNAISFSVANFAKRTGIVHVQNYKEFKEICIDNEAPVIADFFASWCKPCAELSRRFDFLMEKYEDKVCLAKVDIDKVDEIISEYEILATPTVIAIKNGKEVSRFTGLKESEVIEKFIKEHTN
;
A
#
# COMPACT_ATOMS: atom_id res chain seq x y z
N MET A 1 5.73 42.77 65.17
CA MET A 1 5.11 44.10 64.97
C MET A 1 5.23 44.40 63.49
N SER A 2 4.20 44.59 62.67
CA SER A 2 2.85 45.09 62.86
C SER A 2 1.91 44.51 61.80
N VAL A 3 0.63 44.86 61.94
CA VAL A 3 -0.57 44.05 61.70
C VAL A 3 -1.19 44.30 60.32
N MET A 4 -1.96 43.30 59.85
CA MET A 4 -3.14 43.31 58.97
C MET A 4 -3.59 44.63 58.30
N LEU A 5 -4.08 44.52 57.05
CA LEU A 5 -5.48 44.88 56.75
C LEU A 5 -5.97 44.25 55.42
N LEU A 6 -6.99 43.40 55.55
CA LEU A 6 -7.89 42.94 54.49
C LEU A 6 -8.64 44.12 53.86
N ARG A 7 -8.89 44.06 52.54
CA ARG A 7 -10.21 44.40 51.97
C ARG A 7 -10.59 43.49 50.79
N LYS A 8 -11.73 42.83 50.95
CA LYS A 8 -12.50 42.08 49.95
C LYS A 8 -12.96 43.01 48.82
N VAL A 9 -12.94 42.51 47.58
CA VAL A 9 -13.99 42.78 46.60
C VAL A 9 -14.34 41.46 45.90
N ILE A 10 -15.59 41.04 46.05
CA ILE A 10 -16.24 39.95 45.32
C ILE A 10 -17.04 40.63 44.20
N SER A 11 -16.88 40.20 42.95
CA SER A 11 -17.90 40.40 41.92
C SER A 11 -17.67 39.49 40.70
N LEU A 12 -18.54 38.47 40.62
CA LEU A 12 -19.26 37.94 39.46
C LEU A 12 -18.50 37.40 38.23
N ALA A 13 -18.78 36.11 38.02
CA ALA A 13 -18.57 35.26 36.86
C ALA A 13 -18.70 35.95 35.49
N SER A 14 -17.92 35.47 34.50
CA SER A 14 -18.39 34.47 33.53
C SER A 14 -17.52 34.41 32.27
N ARG A 15 -17.44 33.19 31.70
CA ARG A 15 -16.98 32.83 30.35
C ARG A 15 -15.47 32.85 30.07
N VAL A 16 -14.86 31.67 30.17
CA VAL A 16 -13.90 31.23 29.14
C VAL A 16 -14.22 29.78 28.75
N PRO A 17 -14.88 29.54 27.61
CA PRO A 17 -14.68 28.31 26.86
C PRO A 17 -13.91 28.66 25.59
N ALA A 18 -12.69 28.17 25.44
CA ALA A 18 -12.03 28.06 24.13
C ALA A 18 -10.79 27.17 24.28
N SER A 19 -11.00 25.88 24.01
CA SER A 19 -10.10 25.01 23.26
C SER A 19 -8.61 25.38 23.27
N ALA A 20 -7.84 24.64 24.08
CA ALA A 20 -6.41 24.47 23.83
C ALA A 20 -6.20 23.87 22.41
N PRO A 21 -5.21 24.32 21.63
CA PRO A 21 -4.96 23.81 20.29
C PRO A 21 -4.44 22.38 20.38
N GLN A 22 -5.18 21.44 19.79
CA GLN A 22 -4.77 20.03 19.62
C GLN A 22 -3.78 19.81 18.47
N ASN A 23 -3.15 20.87 17.94
CA ASN A 23 -2.13 20.72 16.91
C ASN A 23 -0.75 20.46 17.51
N ALA A 24 -0.67 19.47 18.38
CA ALA A 24 0.51 18.61 18.43
C ALA A 24 0.21 17.47 17.46
N ILE A 25 0.46 17.71 16.17
CA ILE A 25 0.56 16.62 15.19
C ILE A 25 1.80 15.85 15.64
N SER A 26 1.56 14.83 16.46
CA SER A 26 2.49 13.73 16.64
C SER A 26 2.81 13.27 15.22
N PHE A 27 4.03 13.55 14.78
CA PHE A 27 4.67 12.87 13.67
C PHE A 27 4.74 11.40 14.08
N SER A 28 3.62 10.69 13.94
CA SER A 28 3.65 9.26 13.79
C SER A 28 4.55 9.02 12.60
N VAL A 29 5.65 8.34 12.84
CA VAL A 29 6.51 7.72 11.82
C VAL A 29 5.58 7.21 10.71
N ALA A 30 5.83 7.65 9.47
CA ALA A 30 4.98 7.48 8.29
C ALA A 30 4.00 6.29 8.39
N ASN A 31 2.69 6.58 8.36
CA ASN A 31 1.66 5.55 8.24
C ASN A 31 1.79 4.85 6.88
N PHE A 32 2.65 3.83 6.78
CA PHE A 32 2.62 2.85 5.70
C PHE A 32 1.32 2.07 5.84
N ALA A 33 0.36 2.29 4.94
CA ALA A 33 -0.92 1.61 5.00
C ALA A 33 -0.74 0.16 4.54
N LYS A 34 -1.00 -0.81 5.41
CA LYS A 34 -1.13 -2.22 5.04
C LYS A 34 -2.30 -2.37 4.05
N ARG A 35 -2.00 -2.65 2.79
CA ARG A 35 -2.99 -2.91 1.74
C ARG A 35 -2.89 -4.37 1.31
N THR A 36 -4.02 -5.06 1.25
CA THR A 36 -4.12 -6.45 0.78
C THR A 36 -5.26 -6.58 -0.23
N GLY A 37 -5.40 -7.74 -0.88
CA GLY A 37 -6.39 -7.97 -1.91
C GLY A 37 -5.92 -7.52 -3.30
N ILE A 38 -6.85 -7.37 -4.23
CA ILE A 38 -6.55 -7.04 -5.63
C ILE A 38 -6.71 -5.54 -5.85
N VAL A 39 -5.68 -4.89 -6.41
CA VAL A 39 -5.67 -3.46 -6.70
C VAL A 39 -5.19 -3.22 -8.13
N HIS A 40 -5.83 -2.28 -8.83
CA HIS A 40 -5.41 -1.87 -10.17
C HIS A 40 -4.63 -0.56 -10.09
N VAL A 41 -3.37 -0.59 -10.52
CA VAL A 41 -2.48 0.56 -10.51
C VAL A 41 -2.64 1.35 -11.81
N GLN A 42 -2.91 2.65 -11.72
CA GLN A 42 -3.14 3.51 -12.89
C GLN A 42 -1.98 4.46 -13.22
N ASN A 43 -1.09 4.72 -12.27
CA ASN A 43 0.01 5.67 -12.43
C ASN A 43 1.19 5.33 -11.49
N TYR A 44 2.33 5.96 -11.72
CA TYR A 44 3.56 5.72 -10.96
C TYR A 44 3.45 6.06 -9.47
N LYS A 45 2.65 7.08 -9.11
CA LYS A 45 2.42 7.45 -7.71
C LYS A 45 1.69 6.34 -6.96
N GLU A 46 0.62 5.81 -7.54
CA GLU A 46 -0.09 4.65 -7.01
C GLU A 46 0.81 3.43 -6.93
N PHE A 47 1.66 3.19 -7.94
CA PHE A 47 2.62 2.10 -7.91
C PHE A 47 3.52 2.18 -6.67
N LYS A 48 4.11 3.35 -6.39
CA LYS A 48 4.94 3.55 -5.18
C LYS A 48 4.15 3.28 -3.91
N GLU A 49 2.98 3.88 -3.77
CA GLU A 49 2.17 3.72 -2.57
C GLU A 49 1.74 2.25 -2.34
N ILE A 50 1.38 1.52 -3.39
CA ILE A 50 0.83 0.15 -3.30
C ILE A 50 1.92 -0.92 -3.28
N CYS A 51 3.01 -0.73 -4.03
CA CYS A 51 4.03 -1.74 -4.24
C CYS A 51 5.28 -1.52 -3.38
N ILE A 52 5.69 -0.27 -3.17
CA ILE A 52 6.91 0.07 -2.43
C ILE A 52 6.59 0.32 -0.96
N ASP A 53 5.57 1.15 -0.73
CA ASP A 53 5.18 1.65 0.58
C ASP A 53 4.04 0.83 1.21
N ASN A 54 4.07 -0.49 1.00
CA ASN A 54 3.09 -1.40 1.57
C ASN A 54 3.72 -2.32 2.61
N GLU A 55 3.06 -2.42 3.77
CA GLU A 55 3.48 -3.30 4.86
C GLU A 55 3.24 -4.78 4.53
N ALA A 56 2.21 -5.07 3.71
CA ALA A 56 1.96 -6.44 3.25
C ALA A 56 2.88 -6.78 2.06
N PRO A 57 3.23 -8.08 1.88
CA PRO A 57 3.85 -8.54 0.64
C PRO A 57 3.01 -8.17 -0.58
N VAL A 58 3.67 -7.77 -1.66
CA VAL A 58 3.01 -7.37 -2.91
C VAL A 58 3.45 -8.29 -4.03
N ILE A 59 2.49 -8.72 -4.85
CA ILE A 59 2.71 -9.39 -6.11
C ILE A 59 2.24 -8.42 -7.19
N ALA A 60 3.17 -7.89 -7.97
CA ALA A 60 2.89 -7.00 -9.08
C ALA A 60 2.78 -7.83 -10.38
N ASP A 61 1.59 -7.88 -10.98
CA ASP A 61 1.30 -8.47 -12.29
C ASP A 61 1.38 -7.39 -13.36
N PHE A 62 2.49 -7.35 -14.08
CA PHE A 62 2.74 -6.42 -15.18
C PHE A 62 2.13 -7.00 -16.46
N PHE A 63 1.06 -6.35 -16.94
CA PHE A 63 0.28 -6.79 -18.09
C PHE A 63 0.07 -5.66 -19.09
N ALA A 64 -0.39 -6.03 -20.28
CA ALA A 64 -0.87 -5.09 -21.28
C ALA A 64 -2.25 -5.51 -21.79
N SER A 65 -3.10 -4.55 -22.15
CA SER A 65 -4.48 -4.81 -22.58
C SER A 65 -4.59 -5.67 -23.86
N TRP A 66 -3.57 -5.61 -24.71
CA TRP A 66 -3.46 -6.36 -25.97
C TRP A 66 -2.79 -7.75 -25.80
N CYS A 67 -2.35 -8.10 -24.59
CA CYS A 67 -1.67 -9.35 -24.29
C CYS A 67 -2.68 -10.47 -23.95
N LYS A 68 -2.98 -11.34 -24.92
CA LYS A 68 -3.89 -12.49 -24.69
C LYS A 68 -3.44 -13.43 -23.55
N PRO A 69 -2.16 -13.84 -23.45
CA PRO A 69 -1.71 -14.68 -22.33
C PRO A 69 -1.86 -14.02 -20.97
N CYS A 70 -1.82 -12.68 -20.90
CA CYS A 70 -2.00 -11.95 -19.66
C CYS A 70 -3.42 -12.12 -19.11
N ALA A 71 -4.45 -12.10 -19.97
CA ALA A 71 -5.83 -12.32 -19.54
C ALA A 71 -6.05 -13.70 -18.90
N GLU A 72 -5.33 -14.73 -19.37
CA GLU A 72 -5.35 -16.05 -18.74
C GLU A 72 -4.66 -16.03 -17.37
N LEU A 73 -3.48 -15.41 -17.29
CA LEU A 73 -2.74 -15.31 -16.03
C LEU A 73 -3.53 -14.53 -14.96
N SER A 74 -4.11 -13.39 -15.33
CA SER A 74 -4.90 -12.57 -14.41
C SER A 74 -6.14 -13.32 -13.89
N ARG A 75 -6.80 -14.14 -14.71
CA ARG A 75 -7.92 -14.98 -14.23
C ARG A 75 -7.48 -16.02 -13.20
N ARG A 76 -6.30 -16.63 -13.39
CA ARG A 76 -5.73 -17.60 -12.43
C ARG A 76 -5.39 -16.91 -11.11
N PHE A 77 -4.82 -15.71 -11.19
CA PHE A 77 -4.58 -14.87 -10.01
C PHE A 77 -5.88 -14.52 -9.28
N ASP A 78 -6.90 -14.06 -9.99
CA ASP A 78 -8.18 -13.66 -9.39
C ASP A 78 -8.79 -14.82 -8.58
N PHE A 79 -8.79 -16.03 -9.15
CA PHE A 79 -9.27 -17.23 -8.47
C PHE A 79 -8.42 -17.61 -7.24
N LEU A 80 -7.09 -17.51 -7.35
CA LEU A 80 -6.20 -17.86 -6.23
C LEU A 80 -6.28 -16.83 -5.11
N MET A 81 -6.44 -15.55 -5.44
CA MET A 81 -6.49 -14.45 -4.48
C MET A 81 -7.65 -14.54 -3.50
N GLU A 82 -8.74 -15.23 -3.84
CA GLU A 82 -9.83 -15.55 -2.89
C GLU A 82 -9.34 -16.21 -1.59
N LYS A 83 -8.18 -16.91 -1.63
CA LYS A 83 -7.59 -17.56 -0.45
C LYS A 83 -6.55 -16.72 0.29
N TYR A 84 -6.09 -15.62 -0.31
CA TYR A 84 -4.94 -14.83 0.15
C TYR A 84 -5.23 -13.33 0.27
N GLU A 85 -6.48 -12.90 0.09
CA GLU A 85 -6.89 -11.49 0.09
C GLU A 85 -6.50 -10.72 1.36
N ASP A 86 -6.36 -11.39 2.51
CA ASP A 86 -5.95 -10.79 3.78
C ASP A 86 -4.43 -10.82 4.02
N LYS A 87 -3.68 -11.50 3.15
CA LYS A 87 -2.26 -11.83 3.35
C LYS A 87 -1.33 -11.15 2.35
N VAL A 88 -1.81 -10.87 1.14
CA VAL A 88 -1.00 -10.32 0.05
C VAL A 88 -1.78 -9.26 -0.71
N CYS A 89 -1.07 -8.30 -1.28
CA CYS A 89 -1.61 -7.42 -2.29
C CYS A 89 -1.25 -7.94 -3.68
N LEU A 90 -2.25 -8.15 -4.54
CA LEU A 90 -2.03 -8.32 -5.97
C LEU A 90 -2.21 -6.97 -6.67
N ALA A 91 -1.11 -6.36 -7.08
CA ALA A 91 -1.11 -5.12 -7.85
C ALA A 91 -1.13 -5.47 -9.35
N LYS A 92 -2.24 -5.19 -10.03
CA LYS A 92 -2.35 -5.31 -11.48
C LYS A 92 -1.85 -4.01 -12.12
N VAL A 93 -0.74 -4.09 -12.83
CA VAL A 93 -0.02 -2.94 -13.36
C VAL A 93 -0.05 -2.96 -14.89
N ASP A 94 -0.76 -2.00 -15.47
CA ASP A 94 -0.86 -1.84 -16.92
C ASP A 94 0.37 -1.07 -17.43
N ILE A 95 1.24 -1.74 -18.18
CA ILE A 95 2.49 -1.14 -18.68
C ILE A 95 2.23 -0.05 -19.72
N ASP A 96 1.05 0.00 -20.34
CA ASP A 96 0.69 1.05 -21.29
C ASP A 96 0.31 2.37 -20.56
N LYS A 97 0.07 2.31 -19.24
CA LYS A 97 -0.34 3.46 -18.40
C LYS A 97 0.77 3.99 -17.51
N VAL A 98 1.74 3.14 -17.17
CA VAL A 98 2.87 3.47 -16.32
C VAL A 98 4.09 3.02 -17.10
N ASP A 99 4.69 3.92 -17.87
CA ASP A 99 5.83 3.60 -18.74
C ASP A 99 7.15 3.64 -17.96
N GLU A 100 7.22 4.43 -16.88
CA GLU A 100 8.43 4.60 -16.07
C GLU A 100 8.91 3.28 -15.47
N ILE A 101 7.97 2.43 -15.04
CA ILE A 101 8.22 1.11 -14.44
C ILE A 101 8.85 0.11 -15.42
N ILE A 102 8.65 0.27 -16.73
CA ILE A 102 9.18 -0.67 -17.74
C ILE A 102 10.71 -0.65 -17.67
N SER A 103 11.27 0.56 -17.63
CA SER A 103 12.71 0.76 -17.51
C SER A 103 13.24 0.45 -16.11
N GLU A 104 12.51 0.85 -15.06
CA GLU A 104 12.93 0.69 -13.66
C GLU A 104 13.00 -0.79 -13.24
N TYR A 105 12.06 -1.62 -13.70
CA TYR A 105 11.98 -3.04 -13.35
C TYR A 105 12.44 -3.98 -14.46
N GLU A 106 12.98 -3.43 -15.56
CA GLU A 106 13.47 -4.19 -16.72
C GLU A 106 12.39 -5.14 -17.28
N ILE A 107 11.18 -4.62 -17.48
CA ILE A 107 10.05 -5.40 -18.02
C ILE A 107 10.23 -5.58 -19.52
N LEU A 108 10.90 -6.66 -19.92
CA LEU A 108 11.20 -6.97 -21.33
C LEU A 108 10.05 -7.66 -22.07
N ALA A 109 9.11 -8.27 -21.34
CA ALA A 109 7.97 -8.98 -21.90
C ALA A 109 6.81 -9.06 -20.90
N THR A 110 5.59 -9.10 -21.41
CA THR A 110 4.38 -9.36 -20.62
C THR A 110 3.80 -10.76 -20.92
N PRO A 111 3.21 -11.45 -19.93
CA PRO A 111 3.14 -11.03 -18.53
C PRO A 111 4.48 -11.21 -17.81
N THR A 112 4.81 -10.28 -16.92
CA THR A 112 5.89 -10.44 -15.95
C THR A 112 5.30 -10.21 -14.56
N VAL A 113 5.68 -11.06 -13.62
CA VAL A 113 5.20 -10.98 -12.23
C VAL A 113 6.39 -10.82 -11.31
N ILE A 114 6.31 -9.86 -10.41
CA ILE A 114 7.36 -9.56 -9.43
C ILE A 114 6.76 -9.60 -8.03
N ALA A 115 7.41 -10.34 -7.14
CA ALA A 115 7.14 -10.26 -5.71
C ALA A 115 8.01 -9.15 -5.10
N ILE A 116 7.35 -8.24 -4.39
CA ILE A 116 7.96 -7.10 -3.72
C ILE A 116 7.69 -7.22 -2.21
N LYS A 117 8.75 -7.11 -1.41
CA LYS A 117 8.68 -7.08 0.06
C LYS A 117 9.55 -5.94 0.57
N ASN A 118 9.02 -5.11 1.46
CA ASN A 118 9.71 -3.96 2.04
C ASN A 118 10.33 -3.05 0.96
N GLY A 119 9.56 -2.77 -0.10
CA GLY A 119 9.99 -1.94 -1.22
C GLY A 119 11.07 -2.54 -2.13
N LYS A 120 11.40 -3.82 -1.97
CA LYS A 120 12.42 -4.50 -2.79
C LYS A 120 11.84 -5.68 -3.53
N GLU A 121 12.24 -5.83 -4.77
CA GLU A 121 12.03 -7.07 -5.50
C GLU A 121 12.76 -8.22 -4.80
N VAL A 122 12.04 -9.31 -4.56
CA VAL A 122 12.57 -10.54 -3.92
C VAL A 122 12.48 -11.77 -4.81
N SER A 123 11.60 -11.76 -5.81
CA SER A 123 11.46 -12.84 -6.78
C SER A 123 10.68 -12.37 -8.01
N ARG A 124 10.89 -13.03 -9.16
CA ARG A 124 10.15 -12.75 -10.39
C ARG A 124 9.94 -13.99 -11.25
N PHE A 125 8.93 -13.94 -12.11
CA PHE A 125 8.81 -14.84 -13.26
C PHE A 125 8.20 -14.11 -14.46
N THR A 126 8.44 -14.66 -15.66
CA THR A 126 7.88 -14.14 -16.91
C THR A 126 7.11 -15.25 -17.62
N GLY A 127 6.07 -14.83 -18.36
CA GLY A 127 5.20 -15.69 -19.15
C GLY A 127 4.06 -16.30 -18.35
N LEU A 128 3.14 -16.95 -19.06
CA LEU A 128 2.03 -17.67 -18.46
C LEU A 128 2.55 -18.88 -17.66
N LYS A 129 1.98 -19.10 -16.47
CA LYS A 129 2.30 -20.23 -15.58
C LYS A 129 1.04 -20.96 -15.17
N GLU A 130 1.17 -22.25 -14.87
CA GLU A 130 0.08 -23.06 -14.30
C GLU A 130 -0.30 -22.62 -12.89
N SER A 131 -1.56 -22.84 -12.52
CA SER A 131 -2.14 -22.39 -11.24
C SER A 131 -1.33 -22.89 -10.04
N GLU A 132 -0.76 -24.10 -10.11
CA GLU A 132 0.07 -24.68 -9.05
C GLU A 132 1.36 -23.88 -8.86
N VAL A 133 1.96 -23.41 -9.96
CA VAL A 133 3.18 -22.59 -9.93
C VAL A 133 2.87 -21.21 -9.37
N ILE A 134 1.75 -20.61 -9.78
CA ILE A 134 1.29 -19.30 -9.26
C ILE A 134 0.99 -19.41 -7.77
N GLU A 135 0.26 -20.45 -7.34
CA GLU A 135 -0.07 -20.65 -5.93
C GLU A 135 1.19 -20.87 -5.08
N LYS A 136 2.17 -21.64 -5.59
CA LYS A 136 3.47 -21.79 -4.92
C LYS A 136 4.18 -20.44 -4.78
N PHE A 137 4.20 -19.64 -5.84
CA PHE A 137 4.79 -18.30 -5.83
C PHE A 137 4.11 -17.40 -4.78
N ILE A 138 2.78 -17.43 -4.67
CA ILE A 138 2.05 -16.67 -3.62
C ILE A 138 2.44 -17.18 -2.23
N LYS A 139 2.45 -18.50 -2.00
CA LYS A 139 2.79 -19.11 -0.70
C LYS A 139 4.20 -18.76 -0.21
N GLU A 140 5.18 -18.79 -1.11
CA GLU A 140 6.58 -18.44 -0.80
C GLU A 140 6.73 -17.00 -0.29
N HIS A 141 5.80 -16.13 -0.69
CA HIS A 141 5.85 -14.71 -0.36
C HIS A 141 4.84 -14.28 0.70
N THR A 142 3.96 -15.17 1.18
CA THR A 142 2.94 -14.87 2.19
C THR A 142 3.10 -15.60 3.52
N ASN A 143 3.95 -16.62 3.57
CA ASN A 143 4.29 -17.33 4.81
C ASN A 143 5.46 -16.69 5.55
#